data_AF-A0A2M8KTK0-F1
#
_entry.id   AF-A0A2M8KTK0-F1
#
_cell.length_a   1.000
_cell.length_b   1.000
_cell.length_c   1.000
_cell.angle_alpha   90.00
_cell.angle_beta   90.00
_cell.angle_gamma   90.00
#
_symmetry.space_group_name_H-M   'P 1'
#
loop_
_entity.id
_entity.type
_entity.pdbx_description
1 polymer ?
#
loop_
_entity_poly.entity_id
_entity_poly.type
_entity_poly.pdbx_seq_one_letter_code
_entity_poly.pdbx_strand_id
1 'polypeptide(L)' 'YNSNVLSYNSHLQQFPTSMLAGMFHFAIKDYFQMDEKKAEPVAVSFE' A
#
# COMPACT_ATOMS: atom_id res chain seq x y z
N TYR A 1 -4.28 -0.32 -6.99
CA TYR A 1 -3.35 0.24 -5.99
C TYR A 1 -2.32 -0.79 -5.56
N ASN A 2 -2.73 -1.93 -4.96
CA ASN A 2 -1.82 -2.95 -4.44
C ASN A 2 -0.82 -3.49 -5.47
N SER A 3 -1.23 -3.76 -6.70
CA SER A 3 -0.31 -4.22 -7.76
C SER A 3 0.78 -3.20 -8.09
N ASN A 4 0.46 -1.90 -8.05
CA ASN A 4 1.44 -0.83 -8.27
C ASN A 4 2.38 -0.70 -7.06
N VAL A 5 1.85 -0.80 -5.84
CA VAL A 5 2.63 -0.82 -4.60
C VAL A 5 3.59 -2.01 -4.57
N LEU A 6 3.14 -3.19 -4.98
CA LEU A 6 3.96 -4.39 -5.09
C LEU A 6 5.14 -4.17 -6.03
N SER A 7 4.86 -3.72 -7.27
CA SER A 7 5.90 -3.48 -8.27
C SER A 7 6.88 -2.39 -7.82
N TYR A 8 6.38 -1.31 -7.22
CA TYR A 8 7.18 -0.22 -6.65
C TYR A 8 8.10 -0.70 -5.53
N ASN A 9 7.55 -1.41 -4.54
CA ASN A 9 8.30 -1.94 -3.40
C ASN A 9 9.35 -2.97 -3.87
N SER A 10 9.00 -3.81 -4.85
CA SER A 10 9.91 -4.80 -5.41
C SER A 10 11.09 -4.12 -6.11
N HIS A 11 10.84 -3.05 -6.88
CA HIS A 11 11.90 -2.26 -7.50
C HIS A 11 12.79 -1.58 -6.46
N LEU A 12 12.22 -1.02 -5.39
CA LEU A 12 12.99 -0.39 -4.32
C LEU A 12 13.92 -1.37 -3.60
N GLN A 13 13.59 -2.66 -3.56
CA GLN A 13 14.40 -3.67 -2.88
C GLN A 13 15.50 -4.28 -3.78
N GLN A 14 15.44 -4.06 -5.09
CA GLN A 14 16.42 -4.59 -6.03
C GLN A 14 17.69 -3.71 -6.06
N PHE A 15 18.87 -4.35 -6.18
CA PHE A 15 20.11 -3.64 -6.47
C PHE A 15 20.12 -3.16 -7.93
N PRO A 16 20.59 -1.93 -8.26
CA PRO A 16 21.16 -0.92 -7.37
C PRO A 16 20.13 0.05 -6.75
N THR A 17 18.86 -0.09 -7.12
CA THR A 17 17.77 0.80 -6.71
C THR A 17 17.65 0.95 -5.20
N SER A 18 17.90 -0.10 -4.40
CA SER A 18 17.85 -0.03 -2.93
C SER A 18 18.89 0.91 -2.31
N MET A 19 20.06 1.07 -2.95
CA MET A 19 21.08 2.04 -2.50
C MET A 19 20.65 3.46 -2.82
N LEU A 20 20.17 3.70 -4.04
CA LEU A 20 19.64 5.01 -4.46
C LEU A 20 18.40 5.38 -3.64
N ALA A 21 17.55 4.41 -3.30
CA ALA A 21 16.41 4.59 -2.44
C ALA A 21 16.80 5.12 -1.06
N GLY A 22 17.86 4.56 -0.45
CA GLY A 22 18.41 5.08 0.79
C GLY A 22 18.97 6.50 0.66
N MET A 23 19.68 6.80 -0.44
CA MET A 23 20.25 8.13 -0.68
C MET A 23 19.19 9.22 -0.88
N PHE A 24 18.11 8.91 -1.58
CA PHE A 24 17.03 9.84 -1.90
C PHE A 24 15.81 9.71 -0.97
N HIS A 25 15.92 8.95 0.12
CA HIS A 25 14.86 8.72 1.10
C HIS A 25 13.55 8.16 0.51
N PHE A 26 13.64 7.31 -0.51
CA PHE A 26 12.49 6.58 -1.03
C PHE A 26 12.14 5.41 -0.10
N ALA A 27 10.91 5.39 0.41
CA ALA A 27 10.43 4.38 1.36
C ALA A 27 9.40 3.43 0.72
N ILE A 28 9.34 2.21 1.27
CA ILE A 28 8.31 1.20 0.96
C ILE A 28 6.92 1.80 1.22
N LYS A 29 5.97 1.50 0.34
CA LYS A 29 4.56 1.90 0.51
C LYS A 29 3.72 0.76 1.05
N ASP A 30 2.75 1.09 1.89
CA ASP A 30 1.81 0.11 2.42
C ASP A 30 0.78 -0.31 1.36
N TYR A 31 0.32 -1.56 1.46
CA TYR A 31 -0.79 -2.03 0.66
C TYR A 31 -2.10 -1.39 1.15
N PHE A 32 -2.99 -1.09 0.23
CA PHE A 32 -4.36 -0.75 0.57
C PHE A 32 -5.06 -2.01 1.06
N GLN A 33 -5.37 -2.01 2.35
CA GLN A 33 -6.16 -3.04 3.00
C GLN A 33 -7.57 -2.50 3.23
N MET A 34 -8.56 -3.34 2.98
CA MET A 34 -9.93 -3.02 3.34
C MET A 34 -10.10 -3.39 4.83
N ASP A 35 -10.42 -2.42 5.68
CA ASP A 35 -10.80 -2.71 7.05
C ASP A 35 -12.06 -3.60 7.04
N GLU A 36 -11.95 -4.86 7.45
CA GLU A 36 -13.11 -5.76 7.59
C GLU A 36 -14.17 -5.15 8.53
N LYS A 37 -13.74 -4.30 9.48
CA LYS A 37 -14.62 -3.56 10.40
C LYS A 37 -15.51 -2.50 9.73
N LYS A 38 -15.20 -2.07 8.49
CA LYS A 38 -16.05 -1.13 7.74
C LYS A 38 -17.12 -1.83 6.90
N ALA A 39 -17.09 -3.16 6.84
CA ALA A 39 -18.11 -3.98 6.20
C ALA A 39 -19.24 -4.38 7.17
N GLU A 40 -19.40 -3.68 8.30
CA GLU A 40 -20.61 -3.80 9.08
C GLU A 40 -21.79 -3.31 8.24
N PRO A 41 -22.90 -4.09 8.14
CA PRO A 41 -24.06 -3.68 7.38
C PRO A 41 -24.59 -2.37 7.96
N VAL A 42 -24.53 -1.30 7.16
CA VAL A 42 -25.10 -0.01 7.52
C VAL A 42 -26.60 -0.25 7.73
N ALA A 43 -27.06 -0.17 8.98
CA ALA A 43 -28.48 -0.36 9.32
C ALA A 43 -29.27 0.82 8.78
N VAL A 44 -29.72 0.73 7.52
CA VAL A 44 -30.55 1.75 6.90
C VAL A 44 -31.94 1.66 7.54
N SER A 45 -32.26 2.63 8.39
CA SER A 45 -33.63 2.81 8.89
C SER A 45 -34.40 3.59 7.84
N PHE A 46 -35.43 2.98 7.25
CA PHE A 46 -36.39 3.68 6.41
C PHE A 46 -37.53 4.18 7.32
N GLU A 47 -37.77 5.49 7.33
CA GLU A 47 -38.97 6.12 7.93
C GLU A 47 -40.19 5.99 7.01
#